data_AF-A0A1B6J3E2-F1
#
_entry.id   AF-A0A1B6J3E2-F1
#
_cell.length_a   1.000
_cell.length_b   1.000
_cell.length_c   1.000
_cell.angle_alpha   90.00
_cell.angle_beta   90.00
_cell.angle_gamma   90.00
#
_symmetry.space_group_name_H-M   'P 1'
#
loop_
_entity.id
_entity.type
_entity.pdbx_description
1 polymer ?
#
loop_
_entity_poly.entity_id
_entity_poly.type
_entity_poly.pdbx_seq_one_letter_code
_entity_poly.pdbx_strand_id
1 'polypeptide(L)'
;RPWEFCVTPSVAWATSSTGEFLPDHVGIPIAETQRSTYFMLEVHYDNPTLKQVTDSSGLRIFYTDKLRQNEGAMFVTGIIVSPLQVIPPWQHTYKTAGYCDFHCTHSTLPSEINVISALLHSHRAGREITLRHIRAGVELPPIAQDKTYDFKYQQSRVLVEEQQILPGDEIITECVYNTASRSAPTVGGYSTKQEMCLGFITYYPRSPLASCLSMTPVDFFFHTFGV
;
A
#
# COMPACT_ATOMS: atom_id res chain seq x y z
N ARG A 1 17.05 11.70 -9.75
CA ARG A 1 16.32 12.97 -10.04
C ARG A 1 15.67 13.47 -8.76
N PRO A 2 15.43 14.78 -8.55
CA PRO A 2 14.90 15.28 -7.28
C PRO A 2 13.57 14.65 -6.82
N TRP A 3 12.71 14.24 -7.75
CA TRP A 3 11.45 13.55 -7.43
C TRP A 3 11.62 12.12 -6.89
N GLU A 4 12.77 11.47 -7.11
CA GLU A 4 13.03 10.11 -6.58
C GLU A 4 13.11 10.10 -5.05
N PHE A 5 13.26 11.27 -4.42
CA PHE A 5 13.21 11.43 -2.96
C PHE A 5 11.79 11.61 -2.42
N CYS A 6 10.76 11.72 -3.28
CA CYS A 6 9.35 11.80 -2.89
C CYS A 6 8.78 10.40 -2.62
N VAL A 7 9.27 9.74 -1.57
CA VAL A 7 8.97 8.34 -1.27
C VAL A 7 7.82 8.16 -0.27
N THR A 8 7.49 9.18 0.51
CA THR A 8 6.42 9.09 1.52
C THR A 8 5.09 9.55 0.92
N PRO A 9 4.10 8.65 0.76
CA PRO A 9 2.77 9.06 0.30
C PRO A 9 2.11 9.95 1.37
N SER A 10 1.47 11.03 0.94
CA SER A 10 0.62 11.87 1.81
C SER A 10 -0.86 11.59 1.60
N VAL A 11 -1.24 11.19 0.38
CA VAL A 11 -2.60 10.84 -0.02
C VAL A 11 -2.50 9.72 -1.04
N ALA A 12 -3.34 8.69 -0.90
CA ALA A 12 -3.54 7.66 -1.91
C ALA A 12 -5.00 7.71 -2.38
N TRP A 13 -5.21 7.70 -3.70
CA TRP A 13 -6.54 7.62 -4.30
C TRP A 13 -6.53 6.54 -5.37
N ALA A 14 -7.59 5.75 -5.39
CA ALA A 14 -7.78 4.68 -6.35
C ALA A 14 -9.19 4.72 -6.95
N THR A 15 -9.40 3.94 -8.00
CA THR A 15 -10.64 3.93 -8.79
C THR A 15 -11.88 3.81 -7.89
N SER A 16 -12.84 4.70 -8.12
CA SER A 16 -14.11 4.81 -7.40
C SER A 16 -14.02 5.21 -5.93
N SER A 17 -12.86 5.63 -5.43
CA SER A 17 -12.78 6.24 -4.10
C SER A 17 -13.45 7.62 -4.09
N THR A 18 -14.19 7.91 -3.02
CA THR A 18 -14.81 9.22 -2.77
C THR A 18 -13.91 10.18 -2.01
N GLY A 19 -12.66 9.79 -1.76
CA GLY A 19 -11.77 10.47 -0.81
C GLY A 19 -12.04 10.04 0.63
N GLU A 20 -11.29 10.64 1.56
CA GLU A 20 -11.41 10.37 3.00
C GLU A 20 -11.12 11.64 3.82
N PHE A 21 -11.69 11.70 5.02
CA PHE A 21 -11.31 12.67 6.04
C PHE A 21 -10.61 11.93 7.17
N LEU A 22 -9.55 12.53 7.71
CA LEU A 22 -8.87 12.03 8.91
C LEU A 22 -9.74 12.29 10.15
N PRO A 23 -9.66 11.45 11.19
CA PRO A 23 -10.30 11.71 12.48
C PRO A 23 -9.88 13.04 13.09
N ASP A 24 -10.74 13.62 13.94
CA ASP A 24 -10.55 14.95 14.52
C ASP A 24 -9.23 15.13 15.30
N HIS A 25 -8.71 14.06 15.91
CA HIS A 25 -7.46 14.07 16.67
C HIS A 25 -6.19 13.90 15.83
N VAL A 26 -6.29 13.66 14.52
CA VAL A 26 -5.14 13.36 13.65
C VAL A 26 -5.06 14.28 12.44
N GLY A 27 -3.86 14.77 12.12
CA GLY A 27 -3.57 15.50 10.89
C GLY A 27 -2.22 15.09 10.28
N ILE A 28 -2.17 14.94 8.95
CA ILE A 28 -0.91 14.74 8.23
C ILE A 28 -0.31 16.13 7.93
N PRO A 29 0.89 16.45 8.44
CA PRO A 29 1.51 17.74 8.21
C PRO A 29 1.94 17.89 6.73
N ILE A 30 1.50 18.98 6.11
CA ILE A 30 1.74 19.28 4.68
C ILE A 30 2.84 20.34 4.45
N ALA A 31 3.20 21.11 5.47
CA ALA A 31 4.24 22.11 5.37
C ALA A 31 5.08 22.08 6.65
N GLU A 32 6.36 21.76 6.49
CA GLU A 32 7.33 21.80 7.58
C GLU A 32 8.33 22.90 7.27
N THR A 33 8.68 23.71 8.28
CA THR A 33 9.68 24.78 8.17
C THR A 33 11.07 24.31 7.75
N GLN A 34 11.32 23.00 7.70
CA GLN A 34 12.63 22.43 7.36
C GLN A 34 12.64 21.25 6.36
N ARG A 35 11.49 20.77 5.84
CA ARG A 35 11.47 19.51 5.04
C ARG A 35 10.70 19.53 3.73
N SER A 36 9.50 20.12 3.65
CA SER A 36 8.68 20.05 2.43
C SER A 36 8.56 21.40 1.74
N THR A 37 9.17 21.51 0.56
CA THR A 37 9.04 22.67 -0.35
C THR A 37 8.16 22.38 -1.56
N TYR A 38 7.92 21.11 -1.88
CA TYR A 38 7.19 20.67 -3.07
C TYR A 38 6.33 19.44 -2.77
N PHE A 39 5.23 19.32 -3.52
CA PHE A 39 4.40 18.13 -3.58
C PHE A 39 4.56 17.46 -4.94
N MET A 40 4.67 16.13 -4.94
CA MET A 40 4.61 15.33 -6.16
C MET A 40 3.20 14.75 -6.31
N LEU A 41 2.59 15.03 -7.46
CA LEU A 41 1.37 14.36 -7.89
C LEU A 41 1.73 13.31 -8.94
N GLU A 42 1.49 12.04 -8.62
CA GLU A 42 1.62 10.92 -9.54
C GLU A 42 0.22 10.46 -10.00
N VAL A 43 -0.01 10.41 -11.31
CA VAL A 43 -1.30 10.04 -11.91
C VAL A 43 -1.11 8.86 -12.86
N HIS A 44 -1.85 7.77 -12.61
CA HIS A 44 -1.87 6.59 -13.46
C HIS A 44 -2.96 6.69 -14.54
N TYR A 45 -2.56 6.78 -15.81
CA TYR A 45 -3.48 6.76 -16.95
C TYR A 45 -3.50 5.37 -17.62
N ASP A 46 -4.64 4.67 -17.58
CA ASP A 46 -4.89 3.49 -18.42
C ASP A 46 -5.53 3.94 -19.75
N ASN A 47 -4.69 4.19 -20.77
CA ASN A 47 -5.10 4.68 -22.09
C ASN A 47 -4.89 3.61 -23.19
N PRO A 48 -5.68 2.52 -23.21
CA PRO A 48 -5.45 1.39 -24.12
C PRO A 48 -5.63 1.74 -25.60
N THR A 49 -6.37 2.82 -25.90
CA THR A 49 -6.62 3.29 -27.27
C THR A 49 -5.66 4.39 -27.72
N LEU A 50 -4.69 4.76 -26.88
CA LEU A 50 -3.68 5.80 -27.15
C LEU A 50 -4.28 7.12 -27.66
N LYS A 51 -5.46 7.48 -27.13
CA LYS A 51 -6.11 8.75 -27.48
C LYS A 51 -5.29 9.90 -26.93
N GLN A 52 -5.11 10.94 -27.74
CA GLN A 52 -4.60 12.21 -27.25
C GLN A 52 -5.72 12.91 -26.48
N VAL A 53 -5.46 13.22 -25.22
CA VAL A 53 -6.40 13.88 -24.31
C VAL A 53 -5.61 14.92 -23.52
N THR A 54 -6.18 16.11 -23.38
CA THR A 54 -5.71 17.10 -22.40
C THR A 54 -6.42 16.83 -21.10
N ASP A 55 -5.66 16.55 -20.05
CA ASP A 55 -6.18 16.29 -18.71
C ASP A 55 -5.69 17.35 -17.72
N SER A 56 -6.48 17.61 -16.69
CA SER A 56 -6.13 18.49 -15.57
C SER A 56 -6.65 17.90 -14.25
N SER A 57 -6.54 16.59 -14.11
CA SER A 57 -6.90 15.85 -12.91
C SER A 57 -5.94 16.14 -11.76
N GLY A 58 -6.43 15.98 -10.54
CA GLY A 58 -5.64 16.19 -9.34
C GLY A 58 -6.43 15.90 -8.08
N LEU A 59 -5.89 16.32 -6.94
CA LEU A 59 -6.47 16.12 -5.62
C LEU A 59 -6.89 17.46 -5.02
N ARG A 60 -7.99 17.46 -4.27
CA ARG A 60 -8.38 18.59 -3.41
C ARG A 60 -8.00 18.25 -1.97
N ILE A 61 -7.10 19.03 -1.39
CA ILE A 61 -6.65 18.88 -0.01
C ILE A 61 -7.35 19.94 0.85
N PHE A 62 -8.05 19.48 1.88
CA PHE A 62 -8.61 20.34 2.92
C PHE A 62 -7.65 20.36 4.11
N TYR A 63 -7.22 21.55 4.54
CA TYR A 63 -6.20 21.71 5.57
C TYR A 63 -6.58 22.80 6.59
N THR A 64 -5.85 22.82 7.71
CA THR A 64 -5.95 23.81 8.79
C THR A 64 -4.55 24.31 9.14
N ASP A 65 -4.44 25.54 9.64
CA ASP A 65 -3.19 26.15 10.11
C ASP A 65 -2.80 25.68 11.53
N LYS A 66 -3.73 25.07 12.25
CA LYS A 66 -3.51 24.50 13.59
C LYS A 66 -3.16 23.02 13.50
N LEU A 67 -2.00 22.65 14.04
CA LEU A 67 -1.64 21.25 14.23
C LEU A 67 -2.67 20.55 15.12
N ARG A 68 -3.05 19.34 14.72
CA ARG A 68 -3.92 18.46 15.51
C ARG A 68 -3.11 17.78 16.62
N GLN A 69 -3.81 17.11 17.54
CA GLN A 69 -3.18 16.46 18.69
C GLN A 69 -2.12 15.44 18.28
N ASN A 70 -2.38 14.68 17.21
CA ASN A 70 -1.48 13.65 16.72
C ASN A 70 -1.05 13.95 15.28
N GLU A 71 0.25 13.92 15.04
CA GLU A 71 0.79 13.94 13.69
C GLU A 71 0.64 12.57 13.05
N GLY A 72 -0.10 12.52 11.95
CA GLY A 72 -0.31 11.30 11.17
C GLY A 72 0.71 11.15 10.03
N ALA A 73 0.84 9.92 9.55
CA ALA A 73 1.56 9.59 8.33
C ALA A 73 0.94 8.38 7.63
N MET A 74 1.43 8.07 6.44
CA MET A 74 1.06 6.89 5.67
C MET A 74 2.31 6.13 5.27
N PHE A 75 2.29 4.81 5.43
CA PHE A 75 3.30 3.93 4.86
C PHE A 75 2.67 2.85 3.99
N VAL A 76 3.45 2.34 3.04
CA VAL A 76 3.04 1.26 2.14
C VAL A 76 3.61 -0.06 2.64
N THR A 77 2.80 -1.12 2.72
CA THR A 77 3.21 -2.49 3.02
C THR A 77 2.85 -3.45 1.89
N GLY A 78 3.57 -4.56 1.78
CA GLY A 78 3.29 -5.63 0.83
C GLY A 78 4.46 -5.99 -0.08
N ILE A 79 4.17 -6.30 -1.34
CA ILE A 79 5.17 -6.76 -2.31
C ILE A 79 5.67 -5.56 -3.10
N ILE A 80 6.98 -5.36 -3.16
CA ILE A 80 7.57 -4.32 -4.00
C ILE A 80 7.13 -4.50 -5.46
N VAL A 81 6.78 -3.39 -6.11
CA VAL A 81 6.31 -3.40 -7.50
C VAL A 81 7.48 -3.76 -8.42
N SER A 82 7.59 -5.04 -8.75
CA SER A 82 8.71 -5.60 -9.50
C SER A 82 8.28 -6.83 -10.30
N PRO A 83 8.90 -7.09 -11.48
CA PRO A 83 8.67 -8.32 -12.24
C PRO A 83 9.03 -9.62 -11.50
N LEU A 84 9.72 -9.53 -10.36
CA LEU A 84 10.05 -10.68 -9.51
C LEU A 84 8.82 -11.26 -8.79
N GLN A 85 7.73 -10.51 -8.68
CA GLN A 85 6.44 -11.08 -8.30
C GLN A 85 5.87 -11.79 -9.52
N VAL A 86 5.63 -13.11 -9.42
CA VAL A 86 5.07 -13.91 -10.52
C VAL A 86 3.83 -14.67 -10.04
N ILE A 87 2.75 -14.54 -10.80
CA ILE A 87 1.48 -15.23 -10.60
C ILE A 87 1.26 -16.13 -11.83
N PRO A 88 1.20 -17.46 -11.67
CA PRO A 88 1.01 -18.38 -12.79
C PRO A 88 -0.30 -18.13 -13.55
N PRO A 89 -0.36 -18.46 -14.85
CA PRO A 89 -1.61 -18.48 -15.60
C PRO A 89 -2.54 -19.61 -15.13
N TRP A 90 -3.82 -19.51 -15.51
CA TRP A 90 -4.85 -20.53 -15.29
C TRP A 90 -5.16 -20.87 -13.83
N GLN A 91 -4.85 -19.99 -12.87
CA GLN A 91 -5.14 -20.24 -11.47
C GLN A 91 -6.50 -19.66 -11.09
N HIS A 92 -7.38 -20.48 -10.51
CA HIS A 92 -8.63 -19.98 -9.91
C HIS A 92 -8.36 -19.19 -8.63
N THR A 93 -7.39 -19.66 -7.85
CA THR A 93 -6.96 -19.09 -6.58
C THR A 93 -5.46 -19.24 -6.48
N TYR A 94 -4.73 -18.13 -6.46
CA TYR A 94 -3.30 -18.11 -6.22
C TYR A 94 -2.97 -17.05 -5.18
N LYS A 95 -2.21 -17.42 -4.15
CA LYS A 95 -1.90 -16.54 -3.02
C LYS A 95 -0.45 -16.07 -3.10
N THR A 96 -0.24 -14.77 -2.89
CA THR A 96 1.09 -14.20 -2.64
C THR A 96 1.08 -13.40 -1.35
N ALA A 97 2.24 -13.24 -0.73
CA ALA A 97 2.38 -12.43 0.47
C ALA A 97 3.60 -11.52 0.37
N GLY A 98 3.45 -10.29 0.86
CA GLY A 98 4.54 -9.38 1.14
C GLY A 98 4.68 -9.16 2.65
N TYR A 99 5.91 -8.96 3.11
CA TYR A 99 6.28 -9.00 4.51
C TYR A 99 6.89 -7.68 4.94
N CYS A 100 6.32 -7.11 6.00
CA CYS A 100 6.98 -6.16 6.87
C CYS A 100 7.41 -6.91 8.12
N ASP A 101 8.67 -7.34 8.15
CA ASP A 101 9.17 -8.19 9.24
C ASP A 101 9.40 -7.40 10.54
N PHE A 102 9.60 -8.15 11.62
CA PHE A 102 9.83 -7.59 12.94
C PHE A 102 11.11 -6.75 13.02
N HIS A 103 12.13 -7.03 12.20
CA HIS A 103 13.35 -6.23 12.16
C HIS A 103 13.08 -4.84 11.58
N CYS A 104 12.24 -4.74 10.54
CA CYS A 104 11.87 -3.48 9.93
C CYS A 104 11.03 -2.63 10.88
N THR A 105 9.99 -3.20 11.50
CA THR A 105 9.18 -2.45 12.47
C THR A 105 9.98 -2.05 13.71
N HIS A 106 10.84 -2.94 14.24
CA HIS A 106 11.69 -2.65 15.39
C HIS A 106 12.70 -1.53 15.13
N SER A 107 13.25 -1.45 13.91
CA SER A 107 14.24 -0.44 13.55
C SER A 107 13.64 0.91 13.14
N THR A 108 12.42 0.92 12.61
CA THR A 108 11.81 2.14 12.03
C THR A 108 10.72 2.77 12.88
N LEU A 109 10.09 2.00 13.78
CA LEU A 109 9.09 2.52 14.71
C LEU A 109 9.78 2.92 16.02
N PRO A 110 9.80 4.22 16.38
CA PRO A 110 10.41 4.66 17.64
C PRO A 110 9.57 4.28 18.88
N SER A 111 8.28 4.07 18.69
CA SER A 111 7.28 3.71 19.71
C SER A 111 6.14 2.95 19.03
N GLU A 112 5.13 2.57 19.81
CA GLU A 112 3.86 2.10 19.26
C GLU A 112 3.23 3.12 18.31
N ILE A 113 2.51 2.60 17.33
CA ILE A 113 1.67 3.37 16.42
C ILE A 113 0.23 2.84 16.46
N ASN A 114 -0.72 3.72 16.18
CA ASN A 114 -2.15 3.47 16.10
C ASN A 114 -2.58 3.62 14.64
N VAL A 115 -3.06 2.53 14.05
CA VAL A 115 -3.58 2.50 12.68
C VAL A 115 -5.02 3.01 12.68
N ILE A 116 -5.29 3.97 11.81
CA ILE A 116 -6.57 4.65 11.70
C ILE A 116 -7.37 4.15 10.49
N SER A 117 -6.71 4.05 9.34
CA SER A 117 -7.33 3.62 8.10
C SER A 117 -6.37 2.79 7.26
N ALA A 118 -6.96 1.97 6.39
CA ALA A 118 -6.21 1.20 5.42
C ALA A 118 -6.88 1.26 4.05
N LEU A 119 -6.06 1.45 3.01
CA LEU A 119 -6.44 1.28 1.61
C LEU A 119 -5.74 0.05 1.05
N LEU A 120 -6.52 -0.92 0.59
CA LEU A 120 -6.01 -2.15 -0.01
C LEU A 120 -5.96 -2.02 -1.53
N HIS A 121 -4.85 -2.41 -2.15
CA HIS A 121 -4.60 -2.18 -3.56
C HIS A 121 -4.02 -3.41 -4.27
N SER A 122 -4.64 -3.76 -5.39
CA SER A 122 -4.21 -4.76 -6.35
C SER A 122 -4.76 -4.39 -7.74
N HIS A 123 -4.36 -5.10 -8.79
CA HIS A 123 -4.91 -4.88 -10.13
C HIS A 123 -6.02 -5.90 -10.44
N ARG A 124 -6.27 -6.17 -11.73
CA ARG A 124 -7.50 -6.80 -12.22
C ARG A 124 -7.67 -8.26 -11.77
N ALA A 125 -6.60 -8.97 -11.42
CA ALA A 125 -6.68 -10.35 -10.95
C ALA A 125 -6.95 -10.46 -9.45
N GLY A 126 -6.75 -9.39 -8.66
CA GLY A 126 -6.99 -9.41 -7.21
C GLY A 126 -8.45 -9.76 -6.86
N ARG A 127 -8.64 -10.61 -5.85
CA ARG A 127 -9.94 -11.08 -5.35
C ARG A 127 -10.08 -10.98 -3.85
N GLU A 128 -8.99 -11.13 -3.12
CA GLU A 128 -8.97 -10.96 -1.66
C GLU A 128 -7.66 -10.29 -1.26
N ILE A 129 -7.71 -9.39 -0.28
CA ILE A 129 -6.53 -8.77 0.32
C ILE A 129 -6.72 -8.75 1.84
N THR A 130 -5.70 -9.21 2.57
CA THR A 130 -5.69 -9.18 4.05
C THR A 130 -4.38 -8.59 4.55
N LEU A 131 -4.46 -7.60 5.44
CA LEU A 131 -3.34 -7.12 6.25
C LEU A 131 -3.33 -7.87 7.56
N ARG A 132 -2.54 -8.95 7.61
CA ARG A 132 -2.41 -9.80 8.79
C ARG A 132 -1.44 -9.14 9.78
N HIS A 133 -1.73 -9.28 11.07
CA HIS A 133 -0.93 -8.71 12.15
C HIS A 133 -0.38 -9.81 13.03
N ILE A 134 0.93 -9.85 13.20
CA ILE A 134 1.61 -10.88 13.97
C ILE A 134 2.40 -10.20 15.09
N ARG A 135 2.26 -10.71 16.31
CA ARG A 135 3.00 -10.25 17.48
C ARG A 135 3.67 -11.45 18.14
N ALA A 136 5.00 -11.43 18.18
CA ALA A 136 5.81 -12.50 18.77
C ALA A 136 5.41 -13.91 18.24
N GLY A 137 5.18 -14.03 16.93
CA GLY A 137 4.79 -15.28 16.28
C GLY A 137 3.32 -15.69 16.43
N VAL A 138 2.50 -14.90 17.13
CA VAL A 138 1.05 -15.13 17.26
C VAL A 138 0.29 -14.19 16.34
N GLU A 139 -0.60 -14.73 15.52
CA GLU A 139 -1.48 -13.95 14.67
C GLU A 139 -2.63 -13.33 15.49
N LEU A 140 -2.71 -12.00 15.43
CA LEU A 140 -3.78 -11.17 15.98
C LEU A 140 -4.89 -10.98 14.93
N PRO A 141 -6.04 -10.38 15.30
CA PRO A 141 -7.03 -9.97 14.30
C PRO A 141 -6.39 -9.12 13.19
N PRO A 142 -6.79 -9.32 11.92
CA PRO A 142 -6.21 -8.57 10.81
C PRO A 142 -6.51 -7.08 10.94
N ILE A 143 -5.52 -6.25 10.62
CA ILE A 143 -5.65 -4.78 10.60
C ILE A 143 -6.74 -4.35 9.62
N ALA A 144 -6.77 -4.99 8.44
CA ALA A 144 -7.79 -4.79 7.44
C ALA A 144 -7.96 -6.05 6.59
N GLN A 145 -9.19 -6.31 6.15
CA GLN A 145 -9.51 -7.46 5.32
C GLN A 145 -10.62 -7.13 4.33
N ASP A 146 -10.41 -7.51 3.07
CA ASP A 146 -11.45 -7.56 2.05
C ASP A 146 -11.43 -8.92 1.36
N LYS A 147 -12.45 -9.74 1.65
CA LYS A 147 -12.63 -11.08 1.08
C LYS A 147 -13.35 -11.07 -0.26
N THR A 148 -13.82 -9.92 -0.70
CA THR A 148 -14.57 -9.74 -1.94
C THR A 148 -14.03 -8.52 -2.68
N TYR A 149 -12.70 -8.42 -2.72
CA TYR A 149 -12.01 -7.29 -3.29
C TYR A 149 -12.36 -7.15 -4.78
N ASP A 150 -12.77 -5.95 -5.17
CA ASP A 150 -13.01 -5.57 -6.56
C ASP A 150 -12.05 -4.43 -6.93
N PHE A 151 -11.24 -4.65 -7.96
CA PHE A 151 -10.36 -3.65 -8.55
C PHE A 151 -11.09 -2.32 -8.89
N LYS A 152 -12.38 -2.38 -9.17
CA LYS A 152 -13.20 -1.20 -9.48
C LYS A 152 -13.67 -0.44 -8.23
N TYR A 153 -13.50 -0.98 -7.04
CA TYR A 153 -13.93 -0.38 -5.78
C TYR A 153 -12.80 -0.43 -4.74
N GLN A 154 -12.00 0.63 -4.72
CA GLN A 154 -10.81 0.72 -3.87
C GLN A 154 -10.92 1.94 -2.95
N GLN A 155 -11.84 1.87 -2.00
CA GLN A 155 -12.06 2.91 -1.01
C GLN A 155 -11.19 2.65 0.23
N SER A 156 -10.48 3.69 0.69
CA SER A 156 -9.84 3.66 2.01
C SER A 156 -10.89 3.48 3.09
N ARG A 157 -10.66 2.56 4.02
CA ARG A 157 -11.59 2.23 5.11
C ARG A 157 -10.98 2.66 6.44
N VAL A 158 -11.71 3.51 7.15
CA VAL A 158 -11.42 3.83 8.55
C VAL A 158 -11.74 2.60 9.39
N LEU A 159 -10.81 2.23 10.26
CA LEU A 159 -10.99 1.12 11.20
C LEU A 159 -12.05 1.51 12.25
N VAL A 160 -12.87 0.54 12.66
CA VAL A 160 -13.85 0.76 13.73
C VAL A 160 -13.17 1.05 15.06
N GLU A 161 -12.07 0.33 15.31
CA GLU A 161 -11.20 0.51 16.47
C GLU A 161 -9.77 0.67 15.95
N GLU A 162 -9.07 1.69 16.43
CA GLU A 162 -7.69 1.93 16.03
C GLU A 162 -6.79 0.78 16.50
N GLN A 163 -6.02 0.21 15.58
CA GLN A 163 -5.21 -0.97 15.86
C GLN A 163 -3.78 -0.58 16.21
N GLN A 164 -3.28 -1.04 17.36
CA GLN A 164 -1.91 -0.77 17.79
C GLN A 164 -0.90 -1.75 17.20
N ILE A 165 0.16 -1.21 16.60
CA ILE A 165 1.34 -1.93 16.13
C ILE A 165 2.53 -1.50 16.98
N LEU A 166 3.21 -2.47 17.58
CA LEU A 166 4.38 -2.25 18.43
C LEU A 166 5.67 -2.47 17.62
N PRO A 167 6.79 -1.84 18.01
CA PRO A 167 8.11 -2.20 17.48
C PRO A 167 8.38 -3.70 17.68
N GLY A 168 8.66 -4.42 16.59
CA GLY A 168 8.85 -5.88 16.60
C GLY A 168 7.59 -6.70 16.24
N ASP A 169 6.46 -6.06 15.97
CA ASP A 169 5.34 -6.72 15.31
C ASP A 169 5.63 -6.92 13.80
N GLU A 170 4.92 -7.85 13.17
CA GLU A 170 5.00 -8.09 11.73
C GLU A 170 3.66 -7.77 11.06
N ILE A 171 3.74 -7.29 9.82
CA ILE A 171 2.57 -7.03 8.97
C ILE A 171 2.74 -7.85 7.70
N ILE A 172 1.79 -8.73 7.41
CA ILE A 172 1.79 -9.52 6.17
C ILE A 172 0.64 -9.04 5.30
N THR A 173 0.98 -8.51 4.12
CA THR A 173 0.00 -8.19 3.08
C THR A 173 -0.19 -9.41 2.21
N GLU A 174 -1.28 -10.13 2.42
CA GLU A 174 -1.65 -11.31 1.67
C GLU A 174 -2.66 -10.95 0.58
N CYS A 175 -2.37 -11.32 -0.67
CA CYS A 175 -3.25 -11.11 -1.80
C CYS A 175 -3.60 -12.43 -2.48
N VAL A 176 -4.87 -12.60 -2.81
CA VAL A 176 -5.39 -13.75 -3.56
C VAL A 176 -5.82 -13.29 -4.94
N TYR A 177 -5.36 -14.00 -5.97
CA TYR A 177 -5.61 -13.69 -7.37
C TYR A 177 -6.40 -14.78 -8.07
N ASN A 178 -7.13 -14.37 -9.11
CA ASN A 178 -7.72 -15.24 -10.11
C ASN A 178 -7.15 -14.89 -11.50
N THR A 179 -6.37 -15.82 -12.06
CA THR A 179 -5.76 -15.73 -13.39
C THR A 179 -6.28 -16.80 -14.33
N ALA A 180 -7.45 -17.40 -14.05
CA ALA A 180 -8.06 -18.46 -14.86
C ALA A 180 -8.23 -18.06 -16.33
N SER A 181 -8.47 -16.77 -16.60
CA SER A 181 -8.64 -16.20 -17.95
C SER A 181 -7.33 -15.73 -18.60
N ARG A 182 -6.18 -15.84 -17.93
CA ARG A 182 -4.88 -15.39 -18.46
C ARG A 182 -4.08 -16.59 -18.96
N SER A 183 -3.56 -16.50 -20.18
CA SER A 183 -2.79 -17.55 -20.85
C SER A 183 -1.27 -17.43 -20.66
N ALA A 184 -0.79 -16.33 -20.06
CA ALA A 184 0.62 -16.09 -19.79
C ALA A 184 0.81 -15.73 -18.31
N PRO A 185 2.00 -15.99 -17.74
CA PRO A 185 2.34 -15.54 -16.40
C PRO A 185 2.09 -14.04 -16.23
N THR A 186 1.49 -13.70 -15.10
CA THR A 186 1.30 -12.31 -14.69
C THR A 186 2.44 -11.93 -13.78
N VAL A 187 3.10 -10.82 -14.08
CA VAL A 187 4.20 -10.31 -13.25
C VAL A 187 3.77 -9.06 -12.49
N GLY A 188 4.51 -8.72 -11.44
CA GLY A 188 4.36 -7.44 -10.74
C GLY A 188 4.75 -6.26 -11.63
N GLY A 189 4.02 -5.14 -11.51
CA GLY A 189 4.32 -3.92 -12.26
C GLY A 189 3.17 -2.91 -12.30
N TYR A 190 3.42 -1.77 -12.97
CA TYR A 190 2.52 -0.62 -12.96
C TYR A 190 1.33 -0.72 -13.92
N SER A 191 1.38 -1.61 -14.91
CA SER A 191 0.26 -1.80 -15.85
C SER A 191 -0.92 -2.51 -15.18
N THR A 192 -2.15 -2.15 -15.53
CA THR A 192 -3.36 -2.87 -15.09
C THR A 192 -3.45 -4.33 -15.58
N LYS A 193 -2.58 -4.73 -16.52
CA LYS A 193 -2.39 -6.12 -16.97
C LYS A 193 -1.35 -6.89 -16.13
N GLN A 194 -0.46 -6.17 -15.46
CA GLN A 194 0.43 -6.67 -14.39
C GLN A 194 -0.33 -6.64 -13.06
N GLU A 195 0.32 -7.00 -11.96
CA GLU A 195 -0.31 -6.98 -10.63
C GLU A 195 0.50 -6.19 -9.60
N MET A 196 -0.19 -5.84 -8.52
CA MET A 196 0.37 -5.31 -7.29
C MET A 196 -0.27 -6.01 -6.09
N CYS A 197 0.42 -5.99 -4.95
CA CYS A 197 -0.09 -6.44 -3.66
C CYS A 197 0.32 -5.45 -2.59
N LEU A 198 -0.50 -4.43 -2.36
CA LEU A 198 -0.15 -3.32 -1.48
C LEU A 198 -1.26 -3.02 -0.46
N GLY A 199 -0.85 -2.61 0.72
CA GLY A 199 -1.67 -1.92 1.71
C GLY A 199 -1.08 -0.56 2.02
N PHE A 200 -1.90 0.49 1.98
CA PHE A 200 -1.53 1.83 2.45
C PHE A 200 -2.14 1.99 3.83
N ILE A 201 -1.29 2.13 4.86
CA ILE A 201 -1.69 2.22 6.25
C ILE A 201 -1.52 3.67 6.70
N THR A 202 -2.61 4.29 7.13
CA THR A 202 -2.61 5.63 7.75
C THR A 202 -2.58 5.47 9.27
N TYR A 203 -1.63 6.13 9.93
CA TYR A 203 -1.34 5.91 11.36
C TYR A 203 -0.82 7.16 12.07
N TYR A 204 -0.71 7.08 13.40
CA TYR A 204 -0.03 8.05 14.26
C TYR A 204 0.58 7.36 15.51
N PRO A 205 1.58 7.95 16.20
CA PRO A 205 2.32 9.12 15.80
C PRO A 205 3.18 8.84 14.56
N ARG A 206 3.42 9.88 13.77
CA ARG A 206 4.26 9.81 12.57
C ARG A 206 5.64 9.27 12.89
N SER A 207 6.13 8.38 12.03
CA SER A 207 7.50 7.87 12.04
C SER A 207 8.19 8.09 10.69
N PRO A 208 9.51 7.84 10.58
CA PRO A 208 10.22 7.92 9.29
C PRO A 208 9.87 6.80 8.31
N LEU A 209 9.03 5.82 8.69
CA LEU A 209 8.66 4.70 7.85
C LEU A 209 7.79 5.16 6.68
N ALA A 210 8.33 5.10 5.46
CA ALA A 210 7.59 5.41 4.23
C ALA A 210 7.07 4.14 3.53
N SER A 211 7.83 3.06 3.59
CA SER A 211 7.53 1.80 2.94
C SER A 211 8.15 0.63 3.70
N CYS A 212 7.40 -0.46 3.82
CA CYS A 212 7.82 -1.73 4.38
C CYS A 212 7.43 -2.85 3.41
N LEU A 213 8.26 -3.06 2.39
CA LEU A 213 7.97 -3.93 1.25
C LEU A 213 8.99 -5.06 1.19
N SER A 214 8.56 -6.24 0.74
CA SER A 214 9.44 -7.37 0.49
C SER A 214 9.44 -7.79 -0.98
N MET A 215 10.49 -8.48 -1.40
CA MET A 215 10.55 -9.25 -2.65
C MET A 215 11.23 -10.59 -2.42
N THR A 216 10.95 -11.53 -3.32
CA THR A 216 11.80 -12.71 -3.49
C THR A 216 13.23 -12.28 -3.79
N PRO A 217 14.24 -12.80 -3.07
CA PRO A 217 15.64 -12.55 -3.37
C PRO A 217 15.98 -12.92 -4.82
N VAL A 218 16.74 -12.08 -5.50
CA VAL A 218 17.04 -12.20 -6.93
C VAL A 218 17.70 -13.55 -7.26
N ASP A 219 18.68 -13.96 -6.46
CA ASP A 219 19.39 -15.23 -6.66
C ASP A 219 18.44 -16.43 -6.56
N PHE A 220 17.59 -16.43 -5.52
CA PHE A 220 16.59 -17.49 -5.33
C PHE A 220 15.58 -17.52 -6.49
N PHE A 221 15.18 -16.35 -6.99
CA PHE A 221 14.28 -16.22 -8.12
C PHE A 221 14.86 -16.88 -9.37
N PHE A 222 16.07 -16.53 -9.79
CA PHE A 222 16.68 -17.10 -10.99
C PHE A 222 16.98 -18.59 -10.86
N HIS A 223 17.46 -19.02 -9.68
CA HIS A 223 17.64 -20.45 -9.39
C HIS A 223 16.34 -21.26 -9.50
N THR A 224 15.19 -20.69 -9.11
CA THR A 224 13.88 -21.34 -9.26
C THR A 224 13.54 -21.62 -10.72
N PHE A 225 14.01 -20.78 -11.64
CA PHE A 225 13.82 -20.95 -13.09
C PHE A 225 14.99 -21.65 -13.79
N GLY A 226 15.99 -22.12 -13.04
CA GLY A 226 17.16 -22.82 -13.59
C GLY A 226 18.10 -21.92 -14.41
N VAL A 227 18.09 -20.61 -14.13
CA VAL A 227 18.99 -19.61 -14.74
C VAL A 227 20.06 -19.20 -13.75
#